data_AF-A0A1Z5JMV2-F1
#
_entry.id   AF-A0A1Z5JMV2-F1
#
_cell.length_a   1.000
_cell.length_b   1.000
_cell.length_c   1.000
_cell.angle_alpha   90.00
_cell.angle_beta   90.00
_cell.angle_gamma   90.00
#
_symmetry.space_group_name_H-M   'P 1'
#
loop_
_entity.id
_entity.type
_entity.pdbx_description
1 polymer ?
#
loop_
_entity_poly.entity_id
_entity_poly.type
_entity_poly.pdbx_seq_one_letter_code
_entity_poly.pdbx_strand_id
1 'polypeptide(L)'
;MEQTSQQQGYVYDTVALLRSDVVYLTPLRLNEYANKQRVVIPGFGKYPISDRMVYGPYDAVRIWATERFPRIEEHVRFIAKHDPGWGLHEERFLNYTIFPAIREVLHNDDAIFEHPQLCFLRARADESVWISDCTAGGPNGSLRSIAASVGNVTQKLEAILGRHCHGPPKRLTRSFLSVDCAKQ
;
A
#
# COMPACT_ATOMS: atom_id res chain seq x y z
N MET A 1 7.33 -20.48 -9.94
CA MET A 1 6.00 -19.95 -10.29
C MET A 1 6.04 -19.43 -11.72
N GLU A 2 6.83 -18.40 -12.02
CA GLU A 2 6.89 -17.81 -13.38
C GLU A 2 7.33 -18.79 -14.48
N GLN A 3 8.42 -19.55 -14.29
CA GLN A 3 8.85 -20.57 -15.26
C GLN A 3 7.79 -21.65 -15.52
N THR A 4 7.10 -22.11 -14.46
CA THR A 4 6.05 -23.12 -14.55
C THR A 4 4.83 -22.58 -15.31
N SER A 5 4.46 -21.32 -15.07
CA SER A 5 3.34 -20.67 -15.76
C SER A 5 3.63 -20.40 -17.23
N GLN A 6 4.87 -19.99 -17.56
CA GLN A 6 5.33 -19.84 -18.94
C GLN A 6 5.33 -21.18 -19.68
N GLN A 7 5.76 -22.27 -19.03
CA GLN A 7 5.69 -23.63 -19.60
C GLN A 7 4.27 -24.10 -19.86
N GLN A 8 3.29 -23.60 -19.10
CA GLN A 8 1.86 -23.92 -19.25
C GLN A 8 1.11 -22.91 -20.12
N GLY A 9 1.78 -21.93 -20.72
CA GLY A 9 1.18 -20.93 -21.61
C GLY A 9 0.30 -19.90 -20.89
N TYR A 10 0.40 -19.78 -19.57
CA TYR A 10 -0.34 -18.76 -18.82
C TYR A 10 0.33 -17.40 -18.96
N VAL A 11 -0.46 -16.41 -19.37
CA VAL A 11 -0.05 -15.00 -19.41
C VAL A 11 -0.66 -14.30 -18.21
N TYR A 12 0.19 -13.69 -17.38
CA TYR A 12 -0.26 -12.87 -16.27
C TYR A 12 -0.53 -11.45 -16.76
N ASP A 13 -1.79 -11.14 -17.06
CA ASP A 13 -2.16 -9.80 -17.54
C ASP A 13 -2.17 -8.76 -16.39
N THR A 14 -2.91 -9.07 -15.32
CA THR A 14 -3.03 -8.21 -14.14
C THR A 14 -2.54 -8.97 -12.92
N VAL A 15 -1.54 -8.43 -12.24
CA VAL A 15 -0.95 -9.00 -11.03
C VAL A 15 -1.16 -8.04 -9.87
N ALA A 16 -1.31 -8.60 -8.66
CA ALA A 16 -1.33 -7.84 -7.43
C ALA A 16 -0.22 -8.32 -6.50
N LEU A 17 0.49 -7.39 -5.89
CA LEU A 17 1.34 -7.61 -4.73
C LEU A 17 0.62 -7.01 -3.54
N LEU A 18 0.25 -7.85 -2.59
CA LEU A 18 -0.47 -7.50 -1.36
C LEU A 18 0.40 -7.92 -0.18
N ARG A 19 0.69 -7.01 0.75
CA ARG A 19 1.43 -7.38 1.97
C ARG A 19 0.53 -8.13 2.95
N SER A 20 1.11 -9.08 3.67
CA SER A 20 0.40 -9.90 4.66
C SER A 20 0.24 -9.20 6.02
N ASP A 21 0.94 -8.09 6.25
CA ASP A 21 0.92 -7.34 7.50
C ASP A 21 -0.10 -6.19 7.49
N VAL A 22 -1.20 -6.37 6.77
CA VAL A 22 -2.33 -5.43 6.72
C VAL A 22 -3.68 -6.16 6.75
N VAL A 23 -4.71 -5.49 7.27
CA VAL A 23 -6.11 -5.93 7.20
C VAL A 23 -6.87 -5.01 6.25
N TYR A 24 -7.31 -5.52 5.11
CA TYR A 24 -8.10 -4.76 4.14
C TYR A 24 -9.54 -4.55 4.62
N LEU A 25 -9.93 -3.30 4.89
CA LEU A 25 -11.29 -2.97 5.35
C LEU A 25 -12.28 -2.77 4.21
N THR A 26 -11.78 -2.60 2.99
CA THR A 26 -12.61 -2.41 1.79
C THR A 26 -12.26 -3.46 0.75
N PRO A 27 -13.22 -3.95 -0.03
CA PRO A 27 -12.93 -4.85 -1.14
C PRO A 27 -11.92 -4.24 -2.12
N LEU A 28 -10.93 -5.03 -2.55
CA LEU A 28 -9.83 -4.60 -3.41
C LEU A 28 -10.19 -4.37 -4.87
N ARG A 29 -11.22 -5.07 -5.37
CA ARG A 29 -11.75 -4.96 -6.76
C ARG A 29 -10.67 -4.69 -7.82
N LEU A 30 -9.76 -5.65 -7.99
CA LEU A 30 -8.53 -5.50 -8.79
C LEU A 30 -8.77 -5.14 -10.28
N ASN A 31 -9.98 -5.33 -10.80
CA ASN A 31 -10.32 -5.05 -12.20
C ASN A 31 -10.99 -3.67 -12.40
N GLU A 32 -11.24 -2.90 -11.33
CA GLU A 32 -12.00 -1.65 -11.43
C GLU A 32 -11.14 -0.47 -11.93
N TYR A 33 -9.88 -0.40 -11.50
CA TYR A 33 -9.01 0.76 -11.74
C TYR A 33 -7.75 0.44 -12.53
N ALA A 34 -7.29 -0.81 -12.54
CA ALA A 34 -6.10 -1.23 -13.28
C ALA A 34 -6.43 -1.54 -14.74
N ASN A 35 -5.49 -1.25 -15.64
CA ASN A 35 -5.55 -1.66 -17.03
C ASN A 35 -4.13 -1.79 -17.60
N LYS A 36 -3.99 -2.13 -18.88
CA LYS A 36 -2.70 -2.37 -19.55
C LYS A 36 -1.67 -1.21 -19.43
N GLN A 37 -2.11 0.01 -19.14
CA GLN A 37 -1.26 1.20 -19.04
C GLN A 37 -1.33 1.87 -17.66
N ARG A 38 -2.01 1.25 -16.68
CA ARG A 38 -2.28 1.86 -15.38
C ARG A 38 -2.10 0.85 -14.25
N VAL A 39 -1.19 1.18 -13.34
CA VAL A 39 -1.00 0.52 -12.05
C VAL A 39 -1.77 1.29 -10.98
N VAL A 40 -2.24 0.57 -9.97
CA VAL A 40 -3.01 1.13 -8.87
C VAL A 40 -2.29 0.90 -7.56
N ILE A 41 -2.22 1.96 -6.77
CA ILE A 41 -1.63 2.01 -5.44
C ILE A 41 -2.66 2.52 -4.43
N PRO A 42 -2.43 2.39 -3.12
CA PRO A 42 -3.30 2.98 -2.10
C PRO A 42 -3.29 4.51 -2.19
N GLY A 43 -4.47 5.14 -2.17
CA GLY A 43 -4.60 6.60 -2.15
C GLY A 43 -4.43 7.25 -0.77
N PHE A 44 -4.14 6.49 0.27
CA PHE A 44 -4.00 6.98 1.64
C PHE A 44 -2.62 6.72 2.24
N GLY A 45 -2.26 7.51 3.25
CA GLY A 45 -0.88 7.65 3.70
C GLY A 45 -0.13 8.68 2.85
N LYS A 46 -0.68 9.90 2.72
CA LYS A 46 0.13 11.00 2.22
C LYS A 46 1.13 11.38 3.31
N TYR A 47 2.34 11.66 2.86
CA TYR A 47 3.55 11.79 3.67
C TYR A 47 3.71 10.78 4.86
N PRO A 48 3.93 9.47 4.57
CA PRO A 48 4.24 9.11 3.21
C PRO A 48 3.81 7.74 2.64
N ILE A 49 3.92 7.70 1.29
CA ILE A 49 3.29 6.73 0.36
C ILE A 49 3.41 5.32 0.87
N SER A 50 2.27 4.62 0.96
CA SER A 50 2.22 3.28 1.52
C SER A 50 2.76 2.23 0.54
N ASP A 51 3.78 1.49 0.99
CA ASP A 51 4.44 0.45 0.22
C ASP A 51 3.72 -0.92 0.24
N ARG A 52 2.48 -0.94 0.76
CA ARG A 52 1.76 -2.15 1.19
C ARG A 52 0.99 -2.88 0.11
N MET A 53 0.78 -2.24 -1.02
CA MET A 53 0.02 -2.81 -2.10
C MET A 53 0.33 -2.15 -3.43
N VAL A 54 0.33 -2.96 -4.49
CA VAL A 54 0.32 -2.50 -5.88
C VAL A 54 -0.40 -3.53 -6.74
N TYR A 55 -1.19 -3.11 -7.72
CA TYR A 55 -1.74 -4.03 -8.71
C TYR A 55 -1.88 -3.38 -10.08
N GLY A 56 -1.73 -4.17 -11.15
CA GLY A 56 -1.73 -3.66 -12.51
C GLY A 56 -1.02 -4.60 -13.47
N PRO A 57 -0.55 -4.10 -14.63
CA PRO A 57 0.20 -4.87 -15.61
C PRO A 57 1.39 -5.57 -14.98
N TYR A 58 1.65 -6.81 -15.39
CA TYR A 58 2.78 -7.60 -14.88
C TYR A 58 4.10 -6.83 -14.90
N ASP A 59 4.45 -6.17 -16.01
CA ASP A 59 5.72 -5.45 -16.16
C ASP A 59 5.90 -4.33 -15.12
N ALA A 60 4.83 -3.60 -14.82
CA ALA A 60 4.86 -2.55 -13.80
C ALA A 60 4.99 -3.13 -12.38
N VAL A 61 4.23 -4.19 -12.07
CA VAL A 61 4.26 -4.83 -10.75
C VAL A 61 5.61 -5.54 -10.53
N ARG A 62 6.21 -6.10 -11.58
CA ARG A 62 7.56 -6.70 -11.54
C ARG A 62 8.61 -5.69 -11.11
N ILE A 63 8.58 -4.45 -11.63
CA ILE A 63 9.49 -3.38 -11.21
C ILE A 63 9.38 -3.14 -9.70
N TRP A 64 8.15 -2.94 -9.20
CA TRP A 64 7.92 -2.72 -7.78
C TRP A 64 8.39 -3.89 -6.91
N ALA A 65 8.20 -5.12 -7.38
CA ALA A 65 8.52 -6.35 -6.64
C ALA A 65 10.01 -6.70 -6.63
N THR A 66 10.72 -6.44 -7.73
CA THR A 66 12.07 -7.01 -7.96
C THR A 66 13.17 -5.96 -8.04
N GLU A 67 12.85 -4.72 -8.38
CA GLU A 67 13.87 -3.70 -8.68
C GLU A 67 14.16 -2.77 -7.50
N ARG A 68 13.62 -3.07 -6.31
CA ARG A 68 13.89 -2.29 -5.09
C ARG A 68 15.38 -2.32 -4.72
N PHE A 69 15.99 -3.49 -4.62
CA PHE A 69 17.39 -3.60 -4.22
C PHE A 69 18.37 -3.04 -5.26
N PRO A 70 18.24 -3.34 -6.57
CA PRO A 70 19.15 -2.77 -7.57
C PRO A 70 19.13 -1.24 -7.64
N ARG A 71 17.99 -0.61 -7.32
CA ARG A 71 17.81 0.84 -7.47
C ARG A 71 18.10 1.65 -6.19
N ILE A 72 18.28 1.00 -5.04
CA ILE A 72 18.39 1.71 -3.76
C ILE A 72 19.66 2.55 -3.64
N GLU A 73 20.80 2.08 -4.17
CA GLU A 73 22.05 2.83 -4.08
C GLU A 73 22.00 4.14 -4.86
N GLU A 74 21.48 4.09 -6.09
CA GLU A 74 21.29 5.26 -6.92
C GLU A 74 20.31 6.25 -6.27
N HIS A 75 19.20 5.73 -5.73
CA HIS A 75 18.24 6.53 -4.99
C HIS A 75 18.88 7.29 -3.82
N VAL A 76 19.62 6.59 -2.96
CA VAL A 76 20.26 7.20 -1.79
C VAL A 76 21.25 8.28 -2.21
N ARG A 77 22.03 8.05 -3.28
CA ARG A 77 22.95 9.06 -3.83
C ARG A 77 22.21 10.28 -4.40
N PHE A 78 21.08 10.07 -5.07
CA PHE A 78 20.23 11.14 -5.58
C PHE A 78 19.66 11.98 -4.43
N ILE A 79 19.05 11.34 -3.44
CA ILE A 79 18.42 12.03 -2.31
C ILE A 79 19.47 12.73 -1.43
N ALA A 80 20.66 12.16 -1.22
CA ALA A 80 21.72 12.83 -0.48
C ALA A 80 22.10 14.20 -1.06
N LYS A 81 21.92 14.41 -2.37
CA LYS A 81 22.20 15.68 -3.05
C LYS A 81 21.02 16.66 -3.05
N HIS A 82 19.78 16.15 -3.04
CA HIS A 82 18.59 16.97 -3.28
C HIS A 82 17.67 17.14 -2.06
N ASP A 83 17.62 16.14 -1.16
CA ASP A 83 16.80 16.13 0.05
C ASP A 83 17.49 15.34 1.18
N PRO A 84 18.63 15.83 1.70
CA PRO A 84 19.46 15.08 2.65
C PRO A 84 18.67 14.72 3.92
N GLY A 85 18.88 13.49 4.40
CA GLY A 85 18.15 12.92 5.54
C GLY A 85 16.97 12.01 5.15
N TRP A 86 16.53 12.05 3.89
CA TRP A 86 15.35 11.30 3.43
C TRP A 86 15.68 10.06 2.58
N GLY A 87 16.94 9.62 2.52
CA GLY A 87 17.36 8.55 1.60
C GLY A 87 16.82 7.15 1.93
N LEU A 88 16.39 6.93 3.18
CA LEU A 88 15.85 5.63 3.65
C LEU A 88 14.34 5.62 3.79
N HIS A 89 13.70 6.70 3.36
CA HIS A 89 12.26 6.87 3.44
C HIS A 89 11.59 6.13 2.28
N GLU A 90 10.83 5.08 2.61
CA GLU A 90 10.22 4.17 1.63
C GLU A 90 9.40 4.92 0.58
N GLU A 91 8.75 6.00 0.99
CA GLU A 91 7.96 6.83 0.12
C GLU A 91 8.73 7.59 -0.94
N ARG A 92 9.94 8.02 -0.59
CA ARG A 92 10.78 8.84 -1.44
C ARG A 92 11.36 7.89 -2.46
N PHE A 93 11.71 6.69 -2.02
CA PHE A 93 12.10 5.61 -2.89
C PHE A 93 10.99 5.24 -3.89
N LEU A 94 9.75 5.12 -3.44
CA LEU A 94 8.62 4.89 -4.34
C LEU A 94 8.44 6.05 -5.33
N ASN A 95 8.37 7.28 -4.84
CA ASN A 95 8.05 8.45 -5.67
C ASN A 95 9.14 8.83 -6.67
N TYR A 96 10.41 8.80 -6.24
CA TYR A 96 11.54 9.27 -7.04
C TYR A 96 12.24 8.17 -7.83
N THR A 97 11.95 6.90 -7.55
CA THR A 97 12.70 5.80 -8.16
C THR A 97 11.81 4.71 -8.74
N ILE A 98 10.86 4.17 -7.97
CA ILE A 98 10.00 3.09 -8.48
C ILE A 98 8.94 3.60 -9.45
N PHE A 99 8.24 4.70 -9.13
CA PHE A 99 7.21 5.25 -10.03
C PHE A 99 7.74 5.75 -11.37
N PRO A 100 8.89 6.45 -11.45
CA PRO A 100 9.49 6.78 -12.74
C PRO A 100 9.78 5.54 -13.59
N ALA A 101 10.34 4.48 -13.00
CA ALA A 101 10.61 3.23 -13.73
C ALA A 101 9.33 2.56 -14.23
N ILE A 102 8.24 2.59 -13.44
CA ILE A 102 6.93 2.09 -13.87
C ILE A 102 6.37 2.91 -15.04
N ARG A 103 6.45 4.24 -14.98
CA ARG A 103 6.00 5.13 -16.07
C ARG A 103 6.77 4.86 -17.35
N GLU A 104 8.08 4.64 -17.23
CA GLU A 104 8.97 4.32 -18.33
C GLU A 104 8.58 3.00 -19.02
N VAL A 105 8.42 1.91 -18.27
CA VAL A 105 8.08 0.60 -18.86
C VAL A 105 6.67 0.57 -19.47
N LEU A 106 5.75 1.37 -18.93
CA LEU A 106 4.39 1.47 -19.46
C LEU A 106 4.24 2.53 -20.55
N HIS A 107 5.29 3.31 -20.83
CA HIS A 107 5.26 4.45 -21.74
C HIS A 107 4.08 5.41 -21.44
N ASN A 108 3.84 5.68 -20.15
CA ASN A 108 2.71 6.48 -19.68
C ASN A 108 3.05 7.24 -18.40
N ASP A 109 3.12 8.57 -18.46
CA ASP A 109 3.39 9.41 -17.29
C ASP A 109 2.27 9.38 -16.24
N ASP A 110 1.04 9.09 -16.66
CA ASP A 110 -0.15 8.95 -15.81
C ASP A 110 -0.39 7.48 -15.38
N ALA A 111 0.63 6.63 -15.45
CA ALA A 111 0.51 5.21 -15.13
C ALA A 111 0.14 4.93 -13.67
N ILE A 112 0.45 5.83 -12.74
CA ILE A 112 0.23 5.62 -11.30
C ILE A 112 -1.14 6.17 -10.89
N PHE A 113 -2.04 5.29 -10.48
CA PHE A 113 -3.38 5.66 -10.03
C PHE A 113 -3.55 5.40 -8.52
N GLU A 114 -3.91 6.44 -7.77
CA GLU A 114 -4.25 6.33 -6.36
C GLU A 114 -5.70 5.81 -6.19
N HIS A 115 -5.88 4.65 -5.57
CA HIS A 115 -7.20 4.07 -5.37
C HIS A 115 -8.05 4.97 -4.43
N PRO A 116 -9.23 5.43 -4.87
CA PRO A 116 -9.97 6.51 -4.18
C PRO A 116 -10.75 6.08 -2.94
N GLN A 117 -10.89 4.77 -2.70
CA GLN A 117 -11.78 4.19 -1.68
C GLN A 117 -11.13 3.06 -0.89
N LEU A 118 -9.95 2.59 -1.32
CA LEU A 118 -9.26 1.51 -0.66
C LEU A 118 -8.81 1.93 0.74
N CYS A 119 -9.06 1.08 1.72
CA CYS A 119 -8.56 1.20 3.07
C CYS A 119 -8.04 -0.16 3.55
N PHE A 120 -6.88 -0.13 4.21
CA PHE A 120 -6.36 -1.21 5.03
C PHE A 120 -5.74 -0.64 6.30
N LEU A 121 -5.69 -1.46 7.35
CA LEU A 121 -5.03 -1.13 8.60
C LEU A 121 -3.73 -1.91 8.70
N ARG A 122 -2.65 -1.29 9.15
CA ARG A 122 -1.42 -2.02 9.45
C ARG A 122 -1.63 -2.93 10.66
N ALA A 123 -1.28 -4.20 10.48
CA ALA A 123 -1.26 -5.21 11.54
C ALA A 123 0.19 -5.48 11.96
N ARG A 124 0.38 -5.78 13.24
CA ARG A 124 1.66 -6.14 13.84
C ARG A 124 1.70 -7.63 14.17
N ALA A 125 2.89 -8.14 14.42
CA ALA A 125 3.10 -9.54 14.73
C ALA A 125 2.45 -9.98 16.05
N ASP A 126 2.22 -9.04 16.97
CA ASP A 126 1.46 -9.22 18.21
C ASP A 126 -0.07 -9.11 18.01
N GLU A 127 -0.53 -9.13 16.76
CA GLU A 127 -1.92 -8.92 16.35
C GLU A 127 -2.53 -7.58 16.76
N SER A 128 -1.71 -6.60 17.15
CA SER A 128 -2.18 -5.22 17.28
C SER A 128 -2.41 -4.58 15.92
N VAL A 129 -3.49 -3.80 15.80
CA VAL A 129 -3.94 -3.21 14.52
C VAL A 129 -4.09 -1.69 14.65
N TRP A 130 -3.54 -0.95 13.69
CA TRP A 130 -3.50 0.51 13.68
C TRP A 130 -4.78 1.10 13.06
N ILE A 131 -5.79 1.37 13.90
CA ILE A 131 -7.13 1.83 13.47
C ILE A 131 -7.18 3.29 13.00
N SER A 132 -6.06 4.00 13.06
CA SER A 132 -5.96 5.40 12.62
C SER A 132 -5.65 5.53 11.12
N ASP A 133 -5.22 4.45 10.46
CA ASP A 133 -4.79 4.45 9.05
C ASP A 133 -5.91 4.87 8.06
N CYS A 134 -7.18 4.67 8.44
CA CYS A 134 -8.33 4.99 7.60
C CYS A 134 -9.25 6.07 8.20
N THR A 135 -8.71 6.91 9.07
CA THR A 135 -9.43 8.05 9.64
C THR A 135 -9.21 9.33 8.81
N ALA A 136 -10.24 10.16 8.70
CA ALA A 136 -10.18 11.39 7.91
C ALA A 136 -9.27 12.44 8.56
N GLY A 137 -8.51 13.17 7.74
CA GLY A 137 -8.15 14.56 8.06
C GLY A 137 -6.87 14.79 8.87
N GLY A 138 -5.93 13.85 8.93
CA GLY A 138 -4.57 14.11 9.39
C GLY A 138 -3.57 14.22 8.23
N PRO A 139 -2.37 14.81 8.43
CA PRO A 139 -1.29 14.76 7.44
C PRO A 139 -0.94 13.32 7.01
N ASN A 140 -1.21 12.34 7.88
CA ASN A 140 -0.99 10.90 7.66
C ASN A 140 -2.30 10.11 7.45
N GLY A 141 -3.43 10.80 7.28
CA GLY A 141 -4.75 10.19 7.18
C GLY A 141 -5.07 9.72 5.76
N SER A 142 -6.24 9.10 5.61
CA SER A 142 -6.74 8.70 4.29
C SER A 142 -7.40 9.83 3.53
N LEU A 143 -7.55 9.66 2.21
CA LEU A 143 -8.44 10.52 1.43
C LEU A 143 -9.78 10.60 2.16
N ARG A 144 -10.39 11.79 2.14
CA ARG A 144 -11.69 12.00 2.79
C ARG A 144 -12.75 11.02 2.27
N SER A 145 -12.66 10.65 0.98
CA SER A 145 -13.50 9.64 0.34
C SER A 145 -13.34 8.24 0.96
N ILE A 146 -12.13 7.87 1.36
CA ILE A 146 -11.83 6.58 2.01
C ILE A 146 -12.40 6.56 3.43
N ALA A 147 -12.17 7.62 4.20
CA ALA A 147 -12.70 7.69 5.56
C ALA A 147 -14.24 7.69 5.57
N ALA A 148 -14.86 8.37 4.61
CA ALA A 148 -16.31 8.37 4.43
C ALA A 148 -16.87 6.99 4.05
N SER A 149 -16.12 6.14 3.33
CA SER A 149 -16.58 4.80 2.91
C SER A 149 -16.40 3.73 3.98
N VAL A 150 -15.54 3.96 4.97
CA VAL A 150 -15.21 2.97 6.01
C VAL A 150 -16.16 3.02 7.20
N GLY A 151 -16.62 4.21 7.61
CA GLY A 151 -17.47 4.36 8.80
C GLY A 151 -16.72 4.07 10.10
N ASN A 152 -17.29 3.25 10.99
CA ASN A 152 -16.63 2.86 12.24
C ASN A 152 -15.54 1.80 11.98
N VAL A 153 -14.28 2.24 12.03
CA VAL A 153 -13.10 1.42 11.73
C VAL A 153 -13.01 0.17 12.60
N THR A 154 -13.18 0.30 13.93
CA THR A 154 -13.05 -0.81 14.87
C THR A 154 -14.16 -1.84 14.63
N GLN A 155 -15.40 -1.40 14.48
CA GLN A 155 -16.52 -2.30 14.21
C GLN A 155 -16.32 -3.08 12.90
N LYS A 156 -15.81 -2.42 11.86
CA LYS A 156 -15.54 -3.05 10.57
C LYS A 156 -14.38 -4.05 10.64
N LEU A 157 -13.34 -3.71 11.38
CA LEU A 157 -12.22 -4.60 11.66
C LEU A 157 -12.70 -5.88 12.36
N GLU A 158 -13.46 -5.76 13.44
CA GLU A 158 -13.98 -6.90 14.20
C GLU A 158 -14.90 -7.79 13.36
N ALA A 159 -15.74 -7.18 12.51
CA ALA A 159 -16.58 -7.91 11.56
C ALA A 159 -15.74 -8.73 10.55
N ILE A 160 -14.62 -8.19 10.06
CA ILE A 160 -13.71 -8.90 9.15
C ILE A 160 -12.97 -10.03 9.88
N LEU A 161 -12.54 -9.80 11.13
CA LEU A 161 -11.84 -10.80 11.93
C LEU A 161 -12.78 -11.89 12.46
N GLY A 162 -14.10 -11.65 12.46
CA GLY A 162 -15.11 -12.54 13.05
C GLY A 162 -15.04 -12.61 14.57
N ARG A 163 -14.45 -11.59 15.22
CA ARG A 163 -14.23 -11.54 16.68
C ARG A 163 -13.97 -10.12 17.15
N HIS A 164 -14.19 -9.90 18.44
CA HIS A 164 -13.88 -8.63 19.08
C HIS A 164 -12.39 -8.47 19.37
N CYS A 165 -11.92 -7.23 19.32
CA CYS A 165 -10.59 -6.83 19.78
C CYS A 165 -10.66 -6.47 21.28
N HIS A 166 -9.53 -6.59 21.97
CA HIS A 166 -9.43 -6.47 23.42
C HIS A 166 -9.22 -5.03 23.86
N GLY A 167 -10.06 -4.61 24.81
CA GLY A 167 -9.92 -3.34 25.51
C GLY A 167 -10.13 -2.10 24.63
N PRO A 168 -9.97 -0.90 25.20
CA PRO A 168 -10.10 0.34 24.45
C PRO A 168 -8.87 0.58 23.55
N PRO A 169 -9.03 1.39 22.47
CA PRO A 169 -7.89 1.82 21.66
C PRO A 169 -6.79 2.49 22.49
N LYS A 170 -5.54 2.05 22.27
CA LYS A 170 -4.33 2.59 22.88
C LYS A 170 -3.72 3.64 21.96
N ARG A 171 -3.23 4.74 22.54
CA ARG A 171 -2.51 5.79 21.81
C ARG A 171 -1.02 5.45 21.74
N LEU A 172 -0.50 5.26 20.53
CA LEU A 172 0.92 4.99 20.29
C LEU A 172 1.71 6.28 20.12
N THR A 173 1.15 7.22 19.36
CA THR A 173 1.74 8.56 19.15
C THR A 173 0.64 9.61 19.09
N ARG A 174 0.99 10.87 18.81
CA ARG A 174 0.01 11.95 18.60
C ARG A 174 -1.03 11.61 17.51
N SER A 175 -0.66 10.81 16.51
CA SER A 175 -1.48 10.54 15.33
C SER A 175 -1.87 9.07 15.18
N PHE A 176 -1.33 8.16 16.01
CA PHE A 176 -1.57 6.73 15.87
C PHE A 176 -2.32 6.15 17.07
N LEU A 177 -3.43 5.48 16.75
CA LEU A 177 -4.22 4.65 17.65
C LEU A 177 -4.14 3.19 17.20
N SER A 178 -4.03 2.29 18.17
CA SER A 178 -4.02 0.84 17.95
C SER A 178 -5.01 0.12 18.86
N VAL A 179 -5.56 -0.99 18.39
CA VAL A 179 -6.32 -1.96 19.20
C VAL A 179 -5.57 -3.28 19.24
N ASP A 180 -5.72 -4.02 20.34
CA ASP A 180 -5.19 -5.37 20.47
C ASP A 180 -6.21 -6.35 19.92
N CYS A 181 -5.85 -7.10 18.89
CA CYS A 181 -6.72 -8.13 18.35
C CYS A 181 -6.03 -9.49 18.42
N ALA A 182 -5.31 -9.86 19.48
CA ALA A 182 -4.77 -11.21 19.62
C ALA A 182 -5.88 -12.30 19.69
N LYS A 183 -5.72 -13.43 19.00
CA LYS A 183 -6.58 -14.60 19.18
C LYS A 183 -6.40 -15.15 20.60
N GLN A 184 -7.50 -15.42 21.28
CA GLN A 184 -7.52 -16.18 22.53
C GLN A 184 -7.55 -17.68 22.24
#